data_AF-A0A067QUZ2-F1
#
_entry.id   AF-A0A067QUZ2-F1
#
_cell.length_a   1.000
_cell.length_b   1.000
_cell.length_c   1.000
_cell.angle_alpha   90.00
_cell.angle_beta   90.00
_cell.angle_gamma   90.00
#
_symmetry.space_group_name_H-M   'P 1'
#
loop_
_entity.id
_entity.type
_entity.pdbx_description
1 polymer ?
#
loop_
_entity_poly.entity_id
_entity_poly.type
_entity_poly.pdbx_seq_one_letter_code
_entity_poly.pdbx_strand_id
1 'polypeptide(L)'
;MDDTFVIWPHSPGKWSEFLDHLNSVHENIQFTMETEKDGHLPFLNIDIHRKPDGSLGHKFYCKPTHTNLYLNSDSHYHHFNKQAILSTLVHRARALCNQESLQGELELLRITFRKNSYNDRRIQRALNPPARVSLSPEKPASVAFLPYVGTTFNHISRLLARHNISL
;
A
#
# COMPACT_ATOMS: atom_id res chain seq x y z
N MET A 1 -1.09 -20.13 0.72
CA MET A 1 -0.01 -19.19 1.09
C MET A 1 0.98 -19.37 -0.02
N ASP A 2 1.16 -18.35 -0.84
CA ASP A 2 1.60 -18.58 -2.22
C ASP A 2 3.07 -18.16 -2.41
N ASP A 3 3.52 -17.18 -1.61
CA ASP A 3 4.91 -16.71 -1.56
C ASP A 3 5.52 -16.96 -0.17
N THR A 4 6.75 -17.49 -0.13
CA THR A 4 7.50 -17.73 1.11
C THR A 4 8.90 -17.17 1.01
N PHE A 5 9.35 -16.47 2.06
CA PHE A 5 10.73 -16.00 2.19
C PHE A 5 11.52 -16.96 3.07
N VAL A 6 12.69 -17.42 2.60
CA VAL A 6 13.52 -18.41 3.29
C VAL A 6 14.95 -17.90 3.42
N ILE A 7 15.51 -17.97 4.64
CA ILE A 7 16.95 -17.78 4.87
C ILE A 7 17.61 -19.15 4.77
N TRP A 8 18.45 -19.34 3.75
CA TRP A 8 19.09 -20.62 3.47
C TRP A 8 20.50 -20.69 4.09
N PRO A 9 20.76 -21.60 5.04
CA PRO A 9 22.05 -21.67 5.73
C PRO A 9 23.10 -22.52 4.99
N HIS A 10 22.73 -23.21 3.91
CA HIS A 10 23.63 -24.11 3.18
C HIS A 10 24.16 -23.49 1.88
N SER A 11 25.07 -24.19 1.19
CA SER A 11 25.65 -23.69 -0.05
C SER A 11 24.60 -23.61 -1.19
N PRO A 12 24.80 -22.71 -2.17
CA PRO A 12 23.90 -22.56 -3.32
C PRO A 12 23.73 -23.82 -4.17
N GLY A 13 24.69 -24.76 -4.12
CA GLY A 13 24.64 -26.00 -4.89
C GLY A 13 23.45 -26.91 -4.54
N LYS A 14 22.81 -26.72 -3.39
CA LYS A 14 21.64 -27.51 -2.95
C LYS A 14 20.29 -26.89 -3.31
N TRP A 15 20.28 -25.72 -3.93
CA TRP A 15 19.06 -24.99 -4.25
C TRP A 15 18.19 -25.73 -5.27
N SER A 16 18.78 -26.28 -6.32
CA SER A 16 18.05 -27.06 -7.33
C SER A 16 17.45 -28.33 -6.73
N GLU A 17 18.24 -29.09 -5.97
CA GLU A 17 17.76 -30.32 -5.30
C GLU A 17 16.57 -30.04 -4.37
N PHE A 18 16.61 -28.92 -3.64
CA PHE A 18 15.50 -28.50 -2.78
C PHE A 18 14.26 -28.14 -3.58
N LEU A 19 14.40 -27.36 -4.66
CA LEU A 19 13.29 -27.00 -5.54
C LEU A 19 12.67 -28.23 -6.22
N ASP A 20 13.51 -29.14 -6.72
CA ASP A 20 13.08 -30.40 -7.33
C ASP A 20 12.33 -31.27 -6.33
N HIS A 21 12.81 -31.32 -5.08
CA HIS A 21 12.11 -32.01 -4.01
C HIS A 21 10.73 -31.40 -3.75
N LEU A 22 10.61 -30.07 -3.63
CA LEU A 22 9.32 -29.40 -3.44
C LEU A 22 8.34 -29.71 -4.60
N ASN A 23 8.84 -29.70 -5.84
CA ASN A 23 8.05 -30.00 -7.05
C ASN A 23 7.70 -31.48 -7.19
N SER A 24 8.39 -32.37 -6.47
CA SER A 24 8.08 -33.81 -6.44
C SER A 24 6.93 -34.18 -5.49
N VAL A 25 6.57 -33.29 -4.55
CA VAL A 25 5.55 -33.58 -3.52
C VAL A 25 4.14 -33.73 -4.12
N HIS A 26 3.81 -32.96 -5.16
CA HIS A 26 2.47 -32.97 -5.73
C HIS A 26 2.47 -32.59 -7.22
N GLU A 27 1.93 -33.45 -8.08
CA GLU A 27 1.98 -33.29 -9.54
C GLU A 27 1.36 -31.97 -10.04
N ASN A 28 0.30 -31.50 -9.39
CA ASN A 28 -0.42 -30.28 -9.78
C ASN A 28 0.14 -28.98 -9.16
N ILE A 29 1.18 -29.04 -8.32
CA ILE A 29 1.75 -27.84 -7.67
C ILE A 29 3.20 -27.72 -8.11
N GLN A 30 3.53 -26.59 -8.74
CA GLN A 30 4.89 -26.28 -9.18
C GLN A 30 5.35 -24.99 -8.50
N PHE A 31 6.39 -25.12 -7.69
CA PHE A 31 7.11 -24.04 -7.06
C PHE A 31 8.14 -23.45 -8.01
N THR A 32 8.30 -22.15 -7.90
CA THR A 32 9.40 -21.39 -8.50
C THR A 32 10.22 -20.75 -7.39
N MET A 33 11.50 -20.53 -7.63
CA MET A 33 12.40 -19.92 -6.66
C MET A 33 13.12 -18.73 -7.27
N GLU A 34 13.02 -17.60 -6.59
CA GLU A 34 13.82 -16.41 -6.86
C GLU A 34 14.96 -16.33 -5.85
N THR A 35 16.13 -15.92 -6.31
CA THR A 35 17.34 -15.84 -5.48
C THR A 35 17.83 -14.40 -5.44
N GLU A 36 18.52 -14.05 -4.36
CA GLU A 36 19.12 -12.74 -4.16
C GLU A 36 20.07 -12.40 -5.33
N LYS A 37 19.92 -11.18 -5.88
CA LYS A 37 20.77 -10.64 -6.94
C LYS A 37 21.35 -9.31 -6.48
N ASP A 38 22.67 -9.16 -6.59
CA ASP A 38 23.39 -7.94 -6.19
C ASP A 38 23.10 -7.49 -4.75
N GLY A 39 22.80 -8.42 -3.84
CA GLY A 39 22.47 -8.11 -2.46
C GLY A 39 21.00 -7.74 -2.20
N HIS A 40 20.14 -7.88 -3.22
CA HIS A 40 18.74 -7.48 -3.21
C HIS A 40 17.80 -8.65 -3.57
N LEU A 41 16.65 -8.72 -2.90
CA LEU A 41 15.58 -9.67 -3.18
C LEU A 41 14.21 -8.99 -2.98
N PRO A 42 13.49 -8.68 -4.07
CA PRO A 42 12.11 -8.26 -3.99
C PRO A 42 11.24 -9.36 -3.38
N PHE A 43 10.45 -9.02 -2.37
CA PHE A 43 9.46 -9.90 -1.76
C PHE A 43 8.17 -9.13 -1.46
N LEU A 44 7.07 -9.51 -2.11
CA LEU A 44 5.78 -8.80 -2.03
C LEU A 44 5.92 -7.29 -2.36
N ASN A 45 5.75 -6.42 -1.35
CA ASN A 45 5.82 -4.96 -1.49
C ASN A 45 7.10 -4.36 -0.91
N ILE A 46 8.11 -5.19 -0.61
CA ILE A 46 9.39 -4.74 -0.08
C ILE A 46 10.54 -5.29 -0.90
N ASP A 47 11.64 -4.55 -0.93
CA ASP A 47 12.93 -4.99 -1.42
C ASP A 47 13.83 -5.21 -0.22
N ILE A 48 14.16 -6.47 0.02
CA ILE A 48 15.02 -6.92 1.11
C ILE A 48 16.46 -6.81 0.62
N HIS A 49 17.34 -6.20 1.41
CA HIS A 49 18.74 -6.05 1.04
C HIS A 49 19.69 -6.28 2.21
N ARG A 50 20.91 -6.71 1.92
CA ARG A 50 21.95 -6.88 2.95
C ARG A 50 22.59 -5.54 3.30
N LYS A 51 22.69 -5.25 4.59
CA LYS A 51 23.45 -4.11 5.11
C LYS A 51 24.93 -4.47 5.29
N PRO A 52 25.83 -3.47 5.37
CA PRO A 52 27.27 -3.71 5.59
C PRO A 52 27.60 -4.45 6.89
N ASP A 53 26.73 -4.35 7.90
CA ASP A 53 26.86 -5.05 9.19
C ASP A 53 26.36 -6.50 9.16
N GLY A 54 25.89 -6.99 7.99
CA GLY A 54 25.35 -8.32 7.80
C GLY A 54 23.87 -8.48 8.18
N SER A 55 23.22 -7.44 8.70
CA SER A 55 21.78 -7.45 8.96
C SER A 55 20.95 -7.24 7.69
N LEU A 56 19.65 -7.55 7.74
CA LEU A 56 18.73 -7.31 6.63
C LEU A 56 18.06 -5.95 6.77
N GLY A 57 18.17 -5.14 5.73
CA GLY A 57 17.36 -3.95 5.50
C GLY A 57 16.16 -4.27 4.62
N HIS A 58 15.14 -3.41 4.67
CA HIS A 58 14.03 -3.46 3.75
C HIS A 58 13.57 -2.04 3.37
N LYS A 59 13.09 -1.89 2.15
CA LYS A 59 12.49 -0.66 1.64
C LYS A 59 11.27 -1.00 0.80
N PHE A 60 10.39 -0.03 0.58
CA PHE A 60 9.24 -0.24 -0.28
C PHE A 60 9.68 -0.60 -1.71
N TYR A 61 8.99 -1.56 -2.32
CA TYR A 61 9.26 -2.01 -3.68
C TYR A 61 8.00 -2.00 -4.53
N CYS A 62 8.14 -1.41 -5.71
CA CYS A 62 7.18 -1.50 -6.80
C CYS A 62 7.82 -2.23 -7.97
N LYS A 63 7.05 -3.11 -8.61
CA LYS A 63 7.47 -3.74 -9.87
C LYS A 63 7.81 -2.64 -10.90
N PRO A 64 8.75 -2.89 -11.84
CA PRO A 64 9.13 -1.91 -12.86
C PRO A 64 7.97 -1.41 -13.72
N THR A 65 6.89 -2.19 -13.84
CA THR A 65 5.67 -1.84 -14.57
C THR A 65 4.75 -0.87 -13.82
N HIS A 66 5.07 -0.49 -12.58
CA HIS A 66 4.26 0.39 -11.77
C HIS A 66 4.28 1.83 -12.31
N THR A 67 3.15 2.31 -12.83
CA THR A 67 3.04 3.60 -13.53
C THR A 67 2.88 4.82 -12.60
N ASN A 68 2.68 4.58 -11.31
CA ASN A 68 2.32 5.60 -10.30
C ASN A 68 1.02 6.35 -10.65
N LEU A 69 0.13 5.72 -11.42
CA LEU A 69 -1.20 6.24 -11.71
C LEU A 69 -2.17 5.77 -10.62
N TYR A 70 -2.74 6.74 -9.91
CA TYR A 70 -3.73 6.54 -8.86
C TYR A 70 -5.01 7.29 -9.23
N LEU A 71 -5.99 7.24 -8.34
CA LEU A 71 -7.22 8.01 -8.53
C LEU A 71 -6.89 9.50 -8.64
N ASN A 72 -7.19 10.08 -9.79
CA ASN A 72 -6.93 11.49 -10.04
C ASN A 72 -7.81 12.37 -9.13
N SER A 73 -7.26 13.49 -8.62
CA SER A 73 -7.97 14.44 -7.76
C SER A 73 -9.24 15.03 -8.41
N ASP A 74 -9.26 15.16 -9.73
CA ASP A 74 -10.36 15.80 -10.48
C ASP A 74 -11.45 14.81 -10.91
N SER A 75 -11.24 13.51 -10.67
CA SER A 75 -12.24 12.48 -10.99
C SER A 75 -13.55 12.67 -10.22
N HIS A 76 -14.66 12.16 -10.74
CA HIS A 76 -15.97 12.25 -10.06
C HIS A 76 -16.13 11.23 -8.92
N TYR A 77 -15.08 10.95 -8.16
CA TYR A 77 -15.14 10.08 -6.99
C TYR A 77 -15.37 10.86 -5.70
N HIS A 78 -15.99 10.19 -4.73
CA HIS A 78 -16.20 10.74 -3.39
C HIS A 78 -14.87 11.15 -2.75
N HIS A 79 -14.87 12.29 -2.04
CA HIS A 79 -13.65 12.88 -1.48
C HIS A 79 -12.97 11.96 -0.45
N PHE A 80 -13.74 11.18 0.31
CA PHE A 80 -13.19 10.16 1.23
C PHE A 80 -12.37 9.10 0.50
N ASN A 81 -12.81 8.61 -0.66
CA ASN A 81 -12.07 7.59 -1.41
C ASN A 81 -10.73 8.13 -1.90
N LYS A 82 -10.74 9.36 -2.42
CA LYS A 82 -9.51 10.07 -2.81
C LYS A 82 -8.57 10.21 -1.61
N GLN A 83 -9.08 10.67 -0.46
CA GLN A 83 -8.27 10.82 0.74
C GLN A 83 -7.73 9.49 1.26
N ALA A 84 -8.55 8.44 1.24
CA ALA A 84 -8.18 7.10 1.69
C ALA A 84 -7.01 6.54 0.88
N ILE A 85 -6.94 6.79 -0.43
CA ILE A 85 -5.81 6.38 -1.27
C ILE A 85 -4.51 7.04 -0.80
N LEU A 86 -4.47 8.37 -0.61
CA LEU A 86 -3.26 9.02 -0.11
C LEU A 86 -2.87 8.47 1.27
N SER A 87 -3.84 8.40 2.18
CA SER A 87 -3.60 7.92 3.54
C SER A 87 -3.09 6.47 3.58
N THR A 88 -3.64 5.61 2.72
CA THR A 88 -3.22 4.20 2.63
C THR A 88 -1.80 4.07 2.11
N LEU A 89 -1.44 4.83 1.06
CA LEU A 89 -0.09 4.78 0.49
C LEU A 89 0.96 5.30 1.47
N VAL A 90 0.68 6.42 2.14
CA VAL A 90 1.57 6.96 3.19
C VAL A 90 1.68 6.01 4.37
N HIS A 91 0.57 5.40 4.80
CA HIS A 91 0.59 4.41 5.87
C HIS A 91 1.44 3.20 5.49
N ARG A 92 1.30 2.69 4.26
CA ARG A 92 2.10 1.57 3.76
C ARG A 92 3.59 1.90 3.73
N ALA A 93 3.97 3.09 3.24
CA ALA A 93 5.37 3.53 3.28
C ALA A 93 5.92 3.55 4.71
N ARG A 94 5.16 4.07 5.68
CA ARG A 94 5.55 4.09 7.10
C ARG A 94 5.66 2.71 7.73
N ALA A 95 4.78 1.78 7.35
CA ALA A 95 4.75 0.44 7.90
C ALA A 95 5.83 -0.48 7.30
N LEU A 96 6.22 -0.23 6.04
CA LEU A 96 7.08 -1.12 5.25
C LEU A 96 8.48 -0.57 4.99
N CYS A 97 8.75 0.72 5.19
CA CYS A 97 10.11 1.25 5.03
C CYS A 97 10.85 1.26 6.36
N ASN A 98 12.14 0.92 6.30
CA ASN A 98 13.09 1.27 7.34
C ASN A 98 13.20 2.79 7.52
N GLN A 99 13.65 3.22 8.69
CA GLN A 99 13.86 4.64 9.02
C GLN A 99 14.75 5.35 8.00
N GLU A 100 15.76 4.66 7.48
CA GLU A 100 16.72 5.18 6.49
C GLU A 100 16.07 5.43 5.11
N SER A 101 15.12 4.59 4.70
CA SER A 101 14.49 4.65 3.36
C SER A 101 13.16 5.40 3.35
N LEU A 102 12.54 5.59 4.51
CA LEU A 102 11.23 6.22 4.64
C LEU A 102 11.18 7.62 4.03
N GLN A 103 12.19 8.45 4.28
CA GLN A 103 12.16 9.84 3.80
C GLN A 103 12.20 9.92 2.27
N GLY A 104 12.98 9.06 1.61
CA GLY A 104 13.01 8.97 0.15
C GLY A 104 11.67 8.53 -0.43
N GLU A 105 11.03 7.54 0.21
CA GLU A 105 9.71 7.05 -0.21
C GLU A 105 8.61 8.11 -0.04
N LEU A 106 8.63 8.87 1.07
CA LEU A 106 7.66 9.95 1.28
C LEU A 106 7.80 11.06 0.23
N GLU A 107 9.02 11.36 -0.23
CA GLU A 107 9.23 12.32 -1.32
C GLU A 107 8.76 11.76 -2.67
N LEU A 108 8.99 10.46 -2.94
CA LEU A 108 8.44 9.79 -4.13
C LEU A 108 6.90 9.84 -4.13
N LEU A 109 6.26 9.59 -3.00
CA LEU A 109 4.80 9.71 -2.84
C LEU A 109 4.33 11.14 -3.07
N ARG A 110 5.08 12.15 -2.60
CA ARG A 110 4.77 13.56 -2.84
C ARG A 110 4.75 13.89 -4.34
N ILE A 111 5.78 13.46 -5.07
CA ILE A 111 5.86 13.63 -6.54
C ILE A 111 4.69 12.90 -7.21
N THR A 112 4.42 11.68 -6.76
CA THR A 112 3.34 10.84 -7.30
C THR A 112 1.96 11.46 -7.09
N PHE A 113 1.67 12.02 -5.91
CA PHE A 113 0.41 12.70 -5.66
C PHE A 113 0.24 13.96 -6.51
N ARG A 114 1.32 14.74 -6.71
CA ARG A 114 1.29 15.88 -7.64
C ARG A 114 0.99 15.45 -9.07
N LYS A 115 1.58 14.35 -9.54
CA LYS A 115 1.28 13.75 -10.85
C LYS A 115 -0.20 13.35 -11.01
N ASN A 116 -0.88 13.05 -9.90
CA ASN A 116 -2.31 12.70 -9.86
C ASN A 116 -3.22 13.90 -9.53
N SER A 117 -2.76 15.13 -9.81
CA SER A 117 -3.49 16.40 -9.64
C SER A 117 -3.86 16.77 -8.19
N TYR A 118 -3.24 16.15 -7.19
CA TYR A 118 -3.49 16.55 -5.80
C TYR A 118 -2.76 17.85 -5.46
N ASN A 119 -3.46 18.78 -4.81
CA ASN A 119 -2.85 20.02 -4.34
C ASN A 119 -1.95 19.79 -3.12
N ASP A 120 -1.01 20.72 -2.91
CA ASP A 120 -0.01 20.61 -1.84
C ASP A 120 -0.64 20.55 -0.44
N ARG A 121 -1.78 21.22 -0.20
CA ARG A 121 -2.47 21.18 1.09
C ARG A 121 -2.94 19.76 1.45
N ARG A 122 -3.54 19.04 0.49
CA ARG A 122 -4.00 17.66 0.68
C ARG A 122 -2.82 16.71 0.85
N ILE A 123 -1.76 16.91 0.07
CA ILE A 123 -0.53 16.12 0.15
C ILE A 123 0.10 16.27 1.53
N GLN A 124 0.30 17.51 2.01
CA GLN A 124 0.87 17.77 3.32
C GLN A 124 0.04 17.17 4.46
N ARG A 125 -1.30 17.23 4.37
CA ARG A 125 -2.18 16.61 5.36
C ARG A 125 -2.10 15.08 5.35
N ALA A 126 -1.92 14.47 4.18
CA ALA A 126 -1.76 13.02 4.07
C ALA A 126 -0.40 12.56 4.58
N LEU A 127 0.66 13.29 4.25
CA LEU A 127 2.02 13.04 4.74
C LEU A 127 2.09 13.25 6.25
N ASN A 128 1.44 14.27 6.80
CA ASN A 128 1.45 14.57 8.23
C ASN A 128 0.03 14.47 8.82
N PRO A 129 -0.48 13.23 9.01
CA PRO A 129 -1.82 13.05 9.54
C PRO A 129 -1.87 13.57 10.98
N PRO A 130 -2.95 14.26 11.37
CA PRO A 130 -3.15 14.64 12.77
C PRO A 130 -3.29 13.38 13.64
N ALA A 131 -2.92 13.50 14.91
CA ALA A 131 -3.13 12.43 15.88
C ALA A 131 -4.60 11.98 15.85
N ARG A 132 -4.83 10.66 15.76
CA ARG A 132 -6.19 10.11 15.79
C ARG A 132 -6.80 10.41 17.15
N VAL A 133 -7.74 11.35 17.20
CA VAL A 133 -8.66 11.45 18.32
C VAL A 133 -9.65 10.30 18.16
N SER A 134 -9.63 9.35 19.10
CA SER A 134 -10.62 8.28 19.20
C SER A 134 -11.96 8.89 19.61
N LEU A 135 -12.68 9.46 18.65
CA LEU A 135 -14.09 9.78 18.82
C LEU A 135 -14.85 8.45 18.71
N SER A 136 -15.56 8.05 19.77
CA SER A 136 -16.53 6.96 19.69
C SER A 136 -17.59 7.36 18.66
N PRO A 137 -17.74 6.65 17.53
CA PRO A 137 -18.76 7.00 16.56
C PRO A 137 -20.14 6.76 17.19
N GLU A 138 -20.94 7.81 17.31
CA GLU A 138 -22.36 7.66 17.61
C GLU A 138 -23.01 6.82 16.52
N LYS A 139 -23.81 5.82 16.89
CA LYS A 139 -24.52 4.99 15.93
C LYS A 139 -25.61 5.84 15.25
N PRO A 140 -25.62 5.93 13.91
CA PRO A 140 -26.70 6.63 13.21
C PRO A 140 -28.03 5.89 13.43
N ALA A 141 -29.13 6.64 13.47
CA ALA A 141 -30.47 6.07 13.64
C ALA A 141 -30.95 5.28 12.41
N SER A 142 -30.46 5.63 11.22
CA SER A 142 -30.74 4.93 9.96
C SER A 142 -29.61 5.17 8.94
N VAL A 143 -29.43 4.24 8.01
CA VAL A 143 -28.42 4.27 6.94
C VAL A 143 -29.12 4.17 5.59
N ALA A 144 -28.75 5.02 4.65
CA ALA A 144 -29.19 4.97 3.26
C ALA A 144 -27.99 4.76 2.32
N PHE A 145 -28.22 4.11 1.18
CA PHE A 145 -27.18 3.89 0.17
C PHE A 145 -27.51 4.68 -1.08
N LEU A 146 -26.58 5.53 -1.52
CA LEU A 146 -26.76 6.37 -2.70
C LEU A 146 -25.52 6.30 -3.59
N PRO A 147 -25.68 6.10 -4.92
CA PRO A 147 -24.56 6.22 -5.83
C PRO A 147 -23.99 7.64 -5.81
N TYR A 148 -22.67 7.78 -5.85
CA TYR A 148 -22.04 9.09 -5.84
C TYR A 148 -22.20 9.77 -7.21
N VAL A 149 -23.21 10.64 -7.31
CA VAL A 149 -23.48 11.47 -8.50
C VAL A 149 -23.13 12.93 -8.19
N GLY A 150 -21.87 13.17 -7.86
CA GLY A 150 -21.30 14.52 -7.70
C GLY A 150 -22.11 15.46 -6.80
N THR A 151 -22.57 16.58 -7.37
CA THR A 151 -23.29 17.64 -6.63
C THR A 151 -24.65 17.17 -6.10
N THR A 152 -25.34 16.29 -6.82
CA THR A 152 -26.62 15.72 -6.41
C THR A 152 -26.47 14.88 -5.15
N PHE A 153 -25.42 14.04 -5.09
CA PHE A 153 -25.09 13.28 -3.89
C PHE A 153 -24.91 14.24 -2.70
N ASN A 154 -24.06 15.26 -2.84
CA ASN A 154 -23.80 16.22 -1.76
C ASN A 154 -25.03 16.99 -1.27
N HIS A 155 -26.01 17.23 -2.15
CA HIS A 155 -27.28 17.85 -1.76
C HIS A 155 -28.12 16.87 -0.93
N ILE A 156 -28.29 15.64 -1.45
CA ILE A 156 -29.07 14.60 -0.78
C ILE A 156 -28.45 14.22 0.56
N SER A 157 -27.11 14.10 0.65
CA SER A 157 -26.40 13.84 1.91
C SER A 157 -26.71 14.90 2.97
N ARG A 158 -26.71 16.18 2.59
CA ARG A 158 -27.01 17.28 3.51
C ARG A 158 -28.47 17.26 3.95
N LEU A 159 -29.40 16.84 3.08
CA LEU A 159 -30.81 16.69 3.42
C LEU A 159 -31.02 15.52 4.38
N LEU A 160 -30.45 14.34 4.09
CA LEU A 160 -30.57 13.14 4.93
C LEU A 160 -29.93 13.33 6.31
N ALA A 161 -28.81 14.04 6.40
CA ALA A 161 -28.16 14.37 7.67
C ALA A 161 -29.09 15.16 8.62
N ARG A 162 -29.98 16.02 8.10
CA ARG A 162 -30.98 16.75 8.90
C ARG A 162 -32.04 15.83 9.52
N HIS A 163 -32.22 14.64 8.96
CA HIS A 163 -33.15 13.61 9.43
C HIS A 163 -32.45 12.48 10.19
N ASN A 164 -31.19 12.68 10.62
CA ASN A 164 -30.38 11.69 11.32
C ASN A 164 -30.17 10.38 10.52
N ILE A 165 -30.17 10.49 9.19
CA ILE A 165 -29.89 9.38 8.26
C ILE A 165 -28.45 9.57 7.74
N SER A 166 -27.60 8.59 7.97
CA SER A 166 -26.25 8.57 7.39
C SER A 166 -26.27 7.99 5.98
N LEU A 167 -25.45 8.55 5.10
CA LEU A 167 -25.02 7.91 3.84
C LEU A 167 -23.66 7.24 4.03
#